data_AF-A0A8S9JZA8-F1
#
_entry.id   AF-A0A8S9JZA8-F1
#
_cell.length_a   1.000
_cell.length_b   1.000
_cell.length_c   1.000
_cell.angle_alpha   90.00
_cell.angle_beta   90.00
_cell.angle_gamma   90.00
#
_symmetry.space_group_name_H-M   'P 1'
#
loop_
_entity.id
_entity.type
_entity.pdbx_description
1 polymer ?
#
loop_
_entity_poly.entity_id
_entity_poly.type
_entity_poly.pdbx_seq_one_letter_code
_entity_poly.pdbx_strand_id
1 'polypeptide(L)'
;MNMLVSVHELLVMECRDVDITKRLDYSSGIAVLGFSLIVYILRTFDVRVEATRVMVSAPVLALVTTHILLKHDCVCAMGVAQLFLWARWAAVSRHPSNWKLCVVVIASGLAMLLEIYDFPPYGGYFDAHSIWHLATVPLTILWWSFIRDDAEFRTSSLLKKSKTKAK
;
A
#
# COMPACT_ATOMS: atom_id res chain seq x y z
N MET A 1 -2.23 0.72 3.31
CA MET A 1 -1.32 1.43 4.24
C MET A 1 -0.22 2.19 3.51
N ASN A 2 0.16 1.80 2.29
CA ASN A 2 1.05 2.60 1.43
C ASN A 2 0.55 4.03 1.15
N MET A 3 -0.76 4.23 1.03
CA MET A 3 -1.36 5.54 0.72
C MET A 3 -1.47 6.50 1.90
N LEU A 4 -1.39 5.97 3.14
CA LEU A 4 -1.38 6.82 4.34
C LEU A 4 -0.07 7.60 4.49
N VAL A 5 0.99 7.16 3.79
CA VAL A 5 2.26 7.87 3.72
C VAL A 5 2.09 9.17 2.93
N SER A 6 1.46 9.16 1.76
CA SER A 6 1.25 10.39 0.96
C SER A 6 0.61 11.56 1.71
N VAL A 7 -0.28 11.31 2.68
CA VAL A 7 -0.91 12.37 3.50
C VAL A 7 0.02 12.86 4.62
N HIS A 8 0.90 12.00 5.15
CA HIS A 8 1.90 12.37 6.16
C HIS A 8 3.07 13.16 5.54
N GLU A 9 3.45 12.82 4.30
CA GLU A 9 4.57 13.45 3.56
C GLU A 9 4.23 14.90 3.15
N LEU A 10 2.94 15.21 2.91
CA LEU A 10 2.46 16.57 2.65
C LEU A 10 2.63 17.53 3.84
N LEU A 11 2.68 17.02 5.09
CA LEU A 11 2.83 17.83 6.29
C LEU A 11 4.29 18.16 6.64
N VAL A 12 5.24 17.40 6.12
CA VAL A 12 6.68 17.55 6.44
C VAL A 12 7.39 18.51 5.48
N MET A 13 6.86 18.75 4.27
CA MET A 13 7.54 19.52 3.23
C MET A 13 7.42 21.06 3.32
N GLU A 14 6.68 21.63 4.26
CA GLU A 14 6.49 23.10 4.30
C GLU A 14 7.63 23.84 5.05
N CYS A 15 8.59 23.17 5.69
CA CYS A 15 9.60 23.87 6.50
C CYS A 15 11.01 23.26 6.42
N ARG A 16 11.76 23.71 5.40
CA ARG A 16 13.23 23.64 5.29
C ARG A 16 13.82 22.23 5.21
N ASP A 17 14.07 21.83 3.97
CA ASP A 17 14.63 20.55 3.58
C ASP A 17 16.13 20.44 3.98
N VAL A 18 16.44 19.60 4.98
CA VAL A 18 17.81 19.27 5.40
C VAL A 18 18.11 17.80 5.03
N ASP A 19 19.36 17.46 4.72
CA ASP A 19 19.74 16.12 4.21
C ASP A 19 19.29 14.95 5.11
N ILE A 20 19.16 15.20 6.42
CA ILE A 20 18.66 14.22 7.39
C ILE A 20 17.16 13.97 7.18
N THR A 21 16.36 15.03 6.97
CA THR A 21 14.93 14.93 6.72
C THR A 21 14.66 14.16 5.44
N LYS A 22 15.40 14.43 4.35
CA LYS A 22 15.31 13.66 3.10
C LYS A 22 15.58 12.18 3.29
N ARG A 23 16.64 11.83 4.04
CA ARG A 23 16.98 10.43 4.30
C ARG A 23 15.91 9.72 5.14
N LEU A 24 15.36 10.41 6.13
CA LEU A 24 14.28 9.88 6.97
C LEU A 24 12.99 9.68 6.16
N ASP A 25 12.66 10.62 5.29
CA ASP A 25 11.52 10.57 4.37
C ASP A 25 11.57 9.31 3.50
N TYR A 26 12.66 9.14 2.74
CA TYR A 26 12.90 7.93 1.93
C TYR A 26 12.87 6.64 2.76
N SER A 27 13.51 6.64 3.94
CA SER A 27 13.57 5.45 4.79
C SER A 27 12.20 5.07 5.33
N SER A 28 11.38 6.06 5.68
CA SER A 28 10.03 5.86 6.21
C SER A 28 9.10 5.33 5.13
N GLY A 29 9.19 5.84 3.90
CA GLY A 29 8.47 5.31 2.74
C GLY A 29 8.77 3.84 2.49
N ILE A 30 10.06 3.46 2.48
CA ILE A 30 10.50 2.07 2.30
C ILE A 30 9.98 1.17 3.42
N ALA A 31 10.02 1.63 4.67
CA ALA A 31 9.52 0.86 5.82
C ALA A 31 8.01 0.56 5.69
N VAL A 32 7.22 1.54 5.27
CA VAL A 32 5.76 1.36 5.12
C VAL A 32 5.42 0.47 3.92
N LEU A 33 6.16 0.59 2.80
CA LEU A 33 6.03 -0.33 1.67
C LEU A 33 6.32 -1.78 2.11
N GLY A 34 7.41 -1.97 2.85
CA GLY A 34 7.79 -3.26 3.42
C GLY A 34 6.75 -3.88 4.33
N PHE A 35 6.28 -3.12 5.32
CA PHE A 35 5.26 -3.59 6.25
C PHE A 35 3.97 -3.97 5.52
N SER A 36 3.56 -3.14 4.56
CA SER A 36 2.31 -3.37 3.82
C SER A 36 2.40 -4.60 2.90
N LEU A 37 3.58 -4.89 2.34
CA LEU A 37 3.83 -6.11 1.58
C LEU A 37 3.62 -7.36 2.45
N ILE A 38 4.08 -7.34 3.70
CA ILE A 38 3.86 -8.44 4.65
C ILE A 38 2.36 -8.66 4.87
N VAL A 39 1.63 -7.61 5.28
CA VAL A 39 0.18 -7.68 5.52
C VAL A 39 -0.54 -8.22 4.29
N TYR A 40 -0.12 -7.75 3.12
CA TYR A 40 -0.69 -8.16 1.87
C TYR A 40 -0.50 -9.68 1.63
N ILE A 41 0.72 -10.22 1.78
CA ILE A 41 1.01 -11.63 1.51
C ILE A 41 0.15 -12.49 2.45
N LEU A 42 0.14 -12.17 3.74
CA LEU A 42 -0.64 -12.91 4.73
C LEU A 42 -2.13 -12.93 4.40
N ARG A 43 -2.67 -11.80 3.91
CA ARG A 43 -4.08 -11.65 3.57
C ARG A 43 -4.48 -12.47 2.34
N THR A 44 -3.60 -12.61 1.36
CA THR A 44 -3.95 -13.25 0.08
C THR A 44 -3.86 -14.76 0.12
N PHE A 45 -2.93 -15.27 0.91
CA PHE A 45 -2.81 -16.71 1.13
C PHE A 45 -3.65 -17.19 2.33
N ASP A 46 -4.45 -16.31 2.95
CA ASP A 46 -5.23 -16.56 4.18
C ASP A 46 -4.39 -17.31 5.24
N VAL A 47 -3.16 -16.83 5.48
CA VAL A 47 -2.20 -17.51 6.36
C VAL A 47 -2.63 -17.31 7.81
N ARG A 48 -3.21 -18.36 8.40
CA ARG A 48 -3.68 -18.36 9.79
C ARG A 48 -2.67 -18.92 10.78
N VAL A 49 -1.65 -19.62 10.30
CA VAL A 49 -0.65 -20.28 11.14
C VAL A 49 0.45 -19.28 11.51
N GLU A 50 0.64 -19.04 12.80
CA GLU A 50 1.60 -18.03 13.31
C GLU A 50 3.04 -18.29 12.84
N ALA A 51 3.49 -19.55 12.83
CA ALA A 51 4.83 -19.89 12.35
C ALA A 51 5.05 -19.47 10.89
N THR A 52 4.07 -19.72 10.01
CA THR A 52 4.14 -19.30 8.60
C THR A 52 4.11 -17.78 8.47
N ARG A 53 3.39 -17.07 9.34
CA ARG A 53 3.39 -15.60 9.34
C ARG A 53 4.79 -15.06 9.62
N VAL A 54 5.48 -15.61 10.61
CA VAL A 54 6.85 -15.23 10.97
C VAL A 54 7.84 -15.57 9.85
N MET A 55 7.74 -16.76 9.27
CA MET A 55 8.61 -17.20 8.16
C MET A 55 8.47 -16.32 6.92
N VAL A 56 7.30 -15.76 6.66
CA VAL A 56 7.05 -14.84 5.55
C VAL A 56 7.47 -13.42 5.89
N SER A 57 7.22 -12.96 7.12
CA SER A 57 7.55 -11.58 7.53
C SER A 57 9.05 -11.36 7.68
N ALA A 58 9.80 -12.34 8.20
CA ALA A 58 11.21 -12.18 8.52
C ALA A 58 12.09 -11.87 7.29
N PRO A 59 11.95 -12.57 6.14
CA PRO A 59 12.68 -12.23 4.92
C PRO A 59 12.31 -10.85 4.36
N VAL A 60 11.04 -10.45 4.42
CA VAL A 60 10.61 -9.13 3.92
C VAL A 60 11.15 -8.01 4.82
N LEU A 61 11.14 -8.20 6.14
CA LEU A 61 11.78 -7.28 7.08
C LEU A 61 13.28 -7.18 6.84
N ALA A 62 13.96 -8.30 6.65
CA ALA A 62 15.38 -8.33 6.33
C ALA A 62 15.69 -7.59 5.02
N LEU A 63 14.85 -7.75 3.99
CA LEU A 63 14.98 -7.00 2.73
C LEU A 63 14.84 -5.50 2.98
N VAL A 64 13.80 -5.06 3.70
CA VAL A 64 13.54 -3.65 4.03
C VAL A 64 14.70 -3.04 4.82
N THR A 65 15.20 -3.73 5.85
CA THR A 65 16.33 -3.23 6.65
C THR A 65 17.62 -3.17 5.84
N THR A 66 17.89 -4.18 5.00
CA THR A 66 19.07 -4.18 4.13
C THR A 66 18.98 -3.04 3.13
N HIS A 67 17.79 -2.73 2.62
CA HIS A 67 17.56 -1.68 1.64
C HIS A 67 17.72 -0.26 2.18
N ILE A 68 17.25 -0.03 3.41
CA ILE A 68 17.46 1.25 4.12
C ILE A 68 18.95 1.51 4.33
N LEU A 69 19.74 0.45 4.51
CA LEU A 69 21.18 0.53 4.80
C LEU A 69 22.06 0.50 3.54
N LEU A 70 21.64 -0.24 2.51
CA LEU A 70 22.39 -0.54 1.30
C LEU A 70 21.44 -0.33 0.11
N LYS A 71 21.52 0.86 -0.48
CA LYS A 71 20.67 1.35 -1.58
C LYS A 71 20.70 0.35 -2.75
N HIS A 72 19.66 -0.44 -2.92
CA HIS A 72 19.46 -1.38 -4.03
C HIS A 72 18.21 -0.98 -4.85
N ASP A 73 17.94 -1.58 -6.01
CA ASP A 73 16.83 -1.17 -6.90
C ASP A 73 15.51 -1.94 -6.64
N CYS A 74 15.41 -2.64 -5.52
CA CYS A 74 14.31 -3.55 -5.20
C CYS A 74 12.96 -2.88 -4.82
N VAL A 75 12.88 -1.56 -4.64
CA VAL A 75 11.62 -0.87 -4.26
C VAL A 75 10.55 -1.05 -5.34
N CYS A 76 10.92 -0.88 -6.60
CA CYS A 76 10.00 -1.03 -7.73
C CYS A 76 9.42 -2.44 -7.78
N ALA A 77 10.25 -3.45 -7.53
CA ALA A 77 9.81 -4.84 -7.48
C ALA A 77 8.80 -5.09 -6.34
N MET A 78 9.00 -4.47 -5.17
CA MET A 78 8.06 -4.56 -4.05
C MET A 78 6.71 -3.88 -4.35
N GLY A 79 6.73 -2.70 -4.98
CA GLY A 79 5.53 -1.99 -5.40
C GLY A 79 4.71 -2.76 -6.44
N VAL A 80 5.39 -3.26 -7.48
CA VAL A 80 4.79 -4.10 -8.52
C VAL A 80 4.23 -5.39 -7.93
N ALA A 81 4.99 -6.06 -7.06
CA ALA A 81 4.52 -7.23 -6.35
C ALA A 81 3.20 -6.92 -5.66
N GLN A 82 3.13 -5.83 -4.88
CA GLN A 82 1.93 -5.43 -4.14
C GLN A 82 0.70 -5.14 -5.02
N LEU A 83 0.88 -4.60 -6.23
CA LEU A 83 -0.23 -4.37 -7.18
C LEU A 83 -0.82 -5.68 -7.71
N PHE A 84 0.03 -6.59 -8.20
CA PHE A 84 -0.40 -7.91 -8.70
C PHE A 84 -1.16 -8.70 -7.66
N LEU A 85 -0.62 -8.59 -6.47
CA LEU A 85 -1.13 -9.13 -5.27
C LEU A 85 -2.56 -8.58 -5.00
N TRP A 86 -2.78 -7.26 -4.91
CA TRP A 86 -4.14 -6.74 -4.71
C TRP A 86 -5.09 -7.10 -5.84
N ALA A 87 -4.62 -7.13 -7.08
CA ALA A 87 -5.39 -7.59 -8.23
C ALA A 87 -5.86 -9.04 -8.07
N ARG A 88 -4.95 -9.94 -7.67
CA ARG A 88 -5.28 -11.34 -7.39
C ARG A 88 -6.32 -11.45 -6.27
N TRP A 89 -6.15 -10.72 -5.18
CA TRP A 89 -7.12 -10.75 -4.09
C TRP A 89 -8.48 -10.25 -4.55
N ALA A 90 -8.55 -9.15 -5.32
CA ALA A 90 -9.79 -8.63 -5.88
C ALA A 90 -10.49 -9.63 -6.81
N ALA A 91 -9.72 -10.33 -7.65
CA ALA A 91 -10.23 -11.31 -8.60
C ALA A 91 -10.77 -12.58 -7.93
N VAL A 92 -10.12 -13.03 -6.85
CA VAL A 92 -10.50 -14.27 -6.15
C VAL A 92 -11.55 -14.03 -5.07
N SER A 93 -11.50 -12.88 -4.40
CA SER A 93 -12.42 -12.56 -3.32
C SER A 93 -13.81 -12.27 -3.86
N ARG A 94 -14.86 -12.74 -3.16
CA ARG A 94 -16.26 -12.37 -3.46
C ARG A 94 -16.74 -11.24 -2.55
N HIS A 95 -15.87 -10.25 -2.31
CA HIS A 95 -16.17 -9.15 -1.39
C HIS A 95 -17.07 -8.12 -2.08
N PRO A 96 -18.16 -7.65 -1.43
CA PRO A 96 -19.10 -6.70 -2.05
C PRO A 96 -18.46 -5.37 -2.43
N SER A 97 -17.37 -4.99 -1.76
CA SER A 97 -16.63 -3.74 -2.00
C SER A 97 -15.42 -3.89 -2.94
N ASN A 98 -15.33 -4.99 -3.71
CA ASN A 98 -14.22 -5.24 -4.63
C ASN A 98 -14.01 -4.15 -5.68
N TRP A 99 -15.08 -3.46 -6.10
CA TRP A 99 -14.98 -2.38 -7.08
C TRP A 99 -14.10 -1.23 -6.58
N LYS A 100 -14.18 -0.88 -5.30
CA LYS A 100 -13.35 0.17 -4.67
C LYS A 100 -11.88 -0.20 -4.76
N LEU A 101 -11.59 -1.46 -4.43
CA LEU A 101 -10.25 -2.01 -4.53
C LEU A 101 -9.74 -2.05 -5.99
N CYS A 102 -10.57 -2.43 -6.95
CA CYS A 102 -10.20 -2.46 -8.36
C CYS A 102 -9.82 -1.06 -8.87
N VAL A 103 -10.63 -0.04 -8.54
CA VAL A 103 -10.31 1.36 -8.82
C VAL A 103 -8.98 1.76 -8.18
N VAL A 104 -8.76 1.38 -6.92
CA VAL A 104 -7.51 1.67 -6.22
C VAL A 104 -6.30 1.04 -6.93
N VAL A 105 -6.37 -0.23 -7.30
CA VAL A 105 -5.26 -0.93 -7.97
C VAL A 105 -4.95 -0.31 -9.33
N ILE A 106 -5.98 -0.04 -10.15
CA ILE A 106 -5.80 0.52 -11.48
C ILE A 106 -5.22 1.93 -11.40
N ALA A 107 -5.80 2.80 -10.57
CA ALA A 107 -5.33 4.17 -10.42
C ALA A 107 -3.92 4.23 -9.82
N SER A 108 -3.57 3.33 -8.88
CA SER A 108 -2.20 3.23 -8.36
C SER A 108 -1.22 2.80 -9.45
N GLY A 109 -1.59 1.84 -10.30
CA GLY A 109 -0.77 1.40 -11.43
C GLY A 109 -0.56 2.51 -12.46
N LEU A 110 -1.61 3.27 -12.79
CA LEU A 110 -1.53 4.43 -13.68
C LEU A 110 -0.65 5.53 -13.11
N ALA A 111 -0.80 5.84 -11.81
CA ALA A 111 0.04 6.81 -11.13
C ALA A 111 1.52 6.38 -11.19
N MET A 112 1.82 5.09 -11.01
CA MET A 112 3.18 4.56 -11.06
C MET A 112 3.78 4.67 -12.47
N LEU A 113 2.97 4.47 -13.50
CA LEU A 113 3.39 4.67 -14.90
C LEU A 113 3.67 6.15 -15.20
N LEU A 114 2.88 7.07 -14.64
CA LEU A 114 3.11 8.52 -14.78
C LEU A 114 4.41 8.95 -14.11
N GLU A 115 4.72 8.42 -12.93
CA GLU A 115 5.98 8.66 -12.23
C GLU A 115 7.18 8.13 -13.01
N ILE A 116 7.08 6.95 -13.62
CA ILE A 116 8.15 6.38 -14.48
C ILE A 116 8.36 7.21 -15.76
N TYR A 117 7.31 7.79 -16.32
CA TYR A 117 7.39 8.60 -17.53
C TYR A 117 8.06 9.96 -17.31
N ASP A 118 8.04 10.46 -16.06
CA ASP A 118 8.73 11.66 -15.56
C ASP A 118 8.81 12.81 -16.57
N PHE A 119 7.66 13.43 -16.87
CA PHE A 119 7.58 14.52 -17.84
C PHE A 119 7.92 15.88 -17.20
N PRO A 120 8.61 16.78 -17.92
CA PRO A 120 8.95 18.11 -17.41
C PRO A 120 7.68 18.94 -17.13
N PRO A 121 7.68 19.82 -16.11
CA PRO A 121 6.51 20.56 -15.68
C PRO A 121 5.88 21.36 -16.82
N TYR A 122 4.64 21.01 -17.16
CA TYR A 122 3.85 21.70 -18.16
C TYR A 122 3.43 23.07 -17.63
N GLY A 123 3.90 24.13 -18.29
CA GLY A 123 3.63 25.52 -17.90
C GLY A 123 4.24 25.93 -16.55
N GLY A 124 5.15 25.13 -15.98
CA GLY A 124 5.77 25.40 -14.68
C GLY A 124 4.91 25.06 -13.45
N TYR A 125 3.72 24.46 -13.65
CA TYR A 125 2.78 24.16 -12.56
C TYR A 125 2.45 22.67 -12.39
N PHE A 126 2.39 21.90 -13.48
CA PHE A 126 1.97 20.50 -13.44
C PHE A 126 3.05 19.59 -14.01
N ASP A 127 3.66 18.78 -13.15
CA ASP A 127 4.57 17.69 -13.49
C ASP A 127 3.96 16.33 -13.08
N ALA A 128 4.66 15.23 -13.38
CA ALA A 128 4.23 13.90 -12.99
C ALA A 128 4.00 13.77 -11.47
N HIS A 129 4.83 14.46 -10.69
CA HIS A 129 4.82 14.40 -9.23
C HIS A 129 3.61 15.09 -8.59
N SER A 130 3.23 16.27 -9.07
CA SER A 130 2.03 17.00 -8.63
C SER A 130 0.73 16.28 -9.01
N ILE A 131 0.68 15.64 -10.19
CA ILE A 131 -0.46 14.80 -10.58
C ILE A 131 -0.55 13.56 -9.68
N TRP A 132 0.59 12.94 -9.35
CA TRP A 132 0.65 11.84 -8.39
C TRP A 132 0.03 12.24 -7.05
N HIS A 133 0.46 13.37 -6.47
CA HIS A 133 -0.09 13.88 -5.21
C HIS A 133 -1.60 14.12 -5.31
N LEU A 134 -2.06 14.78 -6.37
CA LEU A 134 -3.49 15.04 -6.59
C LEU A 134 -4.32 13.75 -6.66
N ALA A 135 -3.80 12.72 -7.34
CA ALA A 135 -4.49 11.45 -7.50
C ALA A 135 -4.55 10.65 -6.18
N THR A 136 -3.52 10.74 -5.33
CA THR A 136 -3.43 9.93 -4.10
C THR A 136 -4.44 10.33 -3.02
N VAL A 137 -4.88 11.59 -2.96
CA VAL A 137 -5.83 12.07 -1.94
C VAL A 137 -7.21 11.37 -2.05
N PRO A 138 -7.95 11.46 -3.18
CA PRO A 138 -9.22 10.76 -3.32
C PRO A 138 -9.06 9.24 -3.25
N LEU A 139 -7.91 8.72 -3.71
CA LEU A 139 -7.59 7.31 -3.66
C LEU A 139 -7.48 6.80 -2.22
N THR A 140 -6.90 7.60 -1.33
CA THR A 140 -6.77 7.30 0.10
C THR A 140 -8.13 7.25 0.78
N ILE A 141 -9.03 8.17 0.44
CA ILE A 141 -10.41 8.18 0.96
C ILE A 141 -11.14 6.91 0.52
N LEU A 142 -11.03 6.54 -0.77
CA LEU A 142 -11.64 5.32 -1.31
C LEU A 142 -11.07 4.06 -0.66
N TRP A 143 -9.75 4.02 -0.46
CA TRP A 143 -9.05 2.96 0.24
C TRP A 143 -9.54 2.77 1.67
N TRP A 144 -9.68 3.87 2.41
CA TRP A 144 -10.20 3.83 3.77
C TRP A 144 -11.64 3.30 3.81
N SER A 145 -12.48 3.73 2.87
CA SER A 145 -13.83 3.18 2.76
C SER A 145 -13.81 1.67 2.49
N PHE A 146 -12.91 1.17 1.66
CA PHE A 146 -12.78 -0.27 1.42
C PHE A 146 -12.35 -1.02 2.70
N ILE A 147 -11.36 -0.51 3.45
CA ILE A 147 -10.93 -1.12 4.72
C ILE A 147 -12.09 -1.22 5.70
N ARG A 148 -12.88 -0.14 5.84
CA ARG A 148 -14.04 -0.13 6.72
C ARG A 148 -15.05 -1.22 6.32
N ASP A 149 -15.42 -1.26 5.04
CA ASP A 149 -16.36 -2.26 4.53
C ASP A 149 -15.84 -3.69 4.77
N ASP A 150 -14.53 -3.92 4.58
CA ASP A 150 -13.89 -5.22 4.83
C ASP A 150 -13.95 -5.62 6.31
N ALA A 151 -13.69 -4.68 7.22
CA ALA A 151 -13.78 -4.93 8.65
C ALA A 151 -15.21 -5.32 9.08
N GLU A 152 -16.21 -4.62 8.55
CA GLU A 152 -17.64 -4.92 8.79
C GLU A 152 -18.03 -6.29 8.22
N PHE A 153 -17.60 -6.59 6.99
CA PHE A 153 -17.86 -7.87 6.34
C PHE A 153 -17.24 -9.05 7.11
N ARG A 154 -15.98 -8.94 7.52
CA ARG A 154 -15.31 -10.01 8.29
C ARG A 154 -15.99 -10.21 9.64
N THR A 155 -16.30 -9.13 10.36
CA THR A 155 -16.94 -9.20 11.68
C THR A 155 -18.33 -9.84 11.60
N SER A 156 -19.17 -9.43 10.65
CA SER A 156 -20.50 -10.01 10.45
C SER A 156 -20.44 -11.50 10.08
N SER A 157 -19.46 -11.90 9.26
CA SER A 157 -19.26 -13.32 8.89
C SER A 157 -18.91 -14.19 10.10
N LEU A 158 -18.07 -13.69 11.02
CA LEU A 158 -17.68 -14.38 12.25
C LEU A 158 -18.84 -14.50 13.22
N LEU A 159 -19.62 -13.42 13.39
CA LEU A 159 -20.83 -13.42 14.23
C LEU A 159 -21.89 -14.38 13.72
N LYS A 160 -22.08 -14.47 12.40
CA LYS A 160 -23.01 -15.44 11.80
C LYS A 160 -22.54 -16.87 12.07
N LYS A 161 -21.23 -17.14 11.92
CA LYS A 161 -20.63 -18.45 12.16
C LYS A 161 -20.72 -18.89 13.63
N SER A 162 -20.53 -17.98 14.59
CA SER A 162 -20.67 -18.29 16.02
C SER A 162 -22.12 -18.62 16.39
N LYS A 163 -23.10 -17.87 15.86
CA LYS A 163 -24.53 -18.16 16.06
C LYS A 163 -24.94 -19.52 15.50
N THR A 164 -24.44 -19.92 14.33
CA THR A 164 -24.72 -21.25 13.76
C THR A 164 -24.12 -22.39 14.59
N LYS A 165 -22.96 -22.18 15.24
CA LYS A 165 -22.35 -23.18 16.13
C LYS A 165 -23.05 -23.34 17.48
N ALA A 166 -23.79 -22.31 17.93
CA ALA A 166 -24.47 -22.30 19.21
C ALA A 166 -25.90 -22.90 19.16
N LYS A 167 -26.38 -23.24 17.95
CA LYS A 167 -27.68 -23.89 17.72
C LYS A 167 -27.46 -25.34 17.35
#